data_AF-A0A8I0HB41-F1
#
_entry.id   AF-A0A8I0HB41-F1
#
_cell.length_a   1.000
_cell.length_b   1.000
_cell.length_c   1.000
_cell.angle_alpha   90.00
_cell.angle_beta   90.00
_cell.angle_gamma   90.00
#
_symmetry.space_group_name_H-M   'P 1'
#
loop_
_entity.id
_entity.type
_entity.pdbx_description
1 polymer ?
#
loop_
_entity_poly.entity_id
_entity_poly.type
_entity_poly.pdbx_seq_one_letter_code
_entity_poly.pdbx_strand_id
1 'polypeptide(L)' 'VKGKTVLDCFTHTGSFALHAGHYGAKEVTGVDISAFACEFATENARLNGLENVVHFVEANAFDLLAEQSRAGVKYDVV' A
#
# COMPACT_ATOMS: atom_id res chain seq x y z
N VAL A 1 3.50 7.87 -10.85
CA VAL A 1 3.29 6.40 -10.88
C VAL A 1 2.06 6.00 -11.69
N LYS A 2 1.70 6.77 -12.73
CA LYS A 2 0.45 6.56 -13.46
C LYS A 2 0.36 5.16 -14.08
N GLY A 3 -0.73 4.43 -13.81
CA GLY A 3 -0.99 3.09 -14.34
C GLY A 3 -0.13 1.96 -13.75
N LYS A 4 0.69 2.25 -12.74
CA LYS A 4 1.62 1.30 -12.12
C LYS A 4 1.00 0.59 -10.91
N THR A 5 1.42 -0.63 -10.62
CA THR A 5 1.21 -1.29 -9.32
C THR A 5 2.31 -0.87 -8.34
N VAL A 6 1.94 -0.47 -7.12
CA VAL A 6 2.86 0.09 -6.13
C VAL A 6 2.76 -0.68 -4.82
N LEU A 7 3.91 -1.02 -4.24
CA LEU A 7 4.02 -1.52 -2.87
C LEU A 7 4.67 -0.45 -1.99
N ASP A 8 4.06 -0.10 -0.86
CA ASP A 8 4.60 0.84 0.12
C ASP A 8 4.84 0.11 1.45
N CYS A 9 6.09 -0.31 1.68
CA CYS A 9 6.48 -1.02 2.90
C CYS A 9 6.74 -0.07 4.05
N PHE A 10 6.31 -0.45 5.26
CA PHE A 10 6.42 0.39 6.47
C PHE A 10 5.63 1.70 6.32
N THR A 11 4.41 1.58 5.79
CA THR A 11 3.61 2.71 5.30
C THR A 11 3.17 3.68 6.41
N HIS A 12 3.23 3.28 7.69
CA HIS A 12 2.67 4.00 8.82
C HIS A 12 1.21 4.42 8.51
N THR A 13 0.95 5.71 8.37
CA THR A 13 -0.38 6.29 8.12
C THR A 13 -0.69 6.50 6.64
N GLY A 14 0.06 5.86 5.74
CA GLY A 14 -0.26 5.78 4.31
C GLY A 14 0.27 6.90 3.43
N SER A 15 1.19 7.75 3.90
CA SER A 15 1.56 8.97 3.18
C SER A 15 2.03 8.71 1.74
N PHE A 16 2.99 7.79 1.52
CA PHE A 16 3.47 7.49 0.17
C PHE A 16 2.41 6.77 -0.66
N ALA A 17 1.74 5.77 -0.08
CA ALA A 17 0.66 5.04 -0.72
C ALA A 17 -0.45 5.98 -1.25
N LEU A 18 -0.89 6.95 -0.45
CA LEU A 18 -1.92 7.92 -0.82
C LEU A 18 -1.46 8.84 -1.95
N HIS A 19 -0.21 9.33 -1.91
CA HIS A 19 0.35 10.12 -3.01
C HIS A 19 0.44 9.30 -4.29
N ALA A 20 0.83 8.03 -4.21
CA ALA A 20 0.86 7.14 -5.36
C ALA A 20 -0.54 6.98 -5.99
N GLY A 21 -1.56 6.73 -5.17
CA GLY A 21 -2.96 6.69 -5.59
C GLY A 21 -3.41 7.99 -6.25
N HIS A 22 -3.17 9.14 -5.60
CA HIS A 22 -3.52 10.46 -6.11
C HIS A 22 -2.90 10.77 -7.49
N TYR A 23 -1.64 10.36 -7.70
CA TYR A 23 -0.95 10.53 -8.98
C TYR A 23 -1.22 9.39 -10.00
N GLY A 24 -2.31 8.65 -9.80
CA GLY A 24 -2.90 7.75 -10.78
C GLY A 24 -2.27 6.36 -10.84
N ALA A 25 -1.69 5.86 -9.74
CA ALA A 25 -1.36 4.43 -9.64
C ALA A 25 -2.60 3.58 -9.96
N LYS A 26 -2.37 2.42 -10.58
CA LYS A 26 -3.44 1.47 -10.89
C LYS A 26 -3.97 0.82 -9.60
N GLU A 27 -3.04 0.46 -8.72
CA GLU A 27 -3.29 -0.22 -7.46
C GLU A 27 -2.10 0.04 -6.55
N VAL A 28 -2.37 0.28 -5.26
CA VAL A 28 -1.36 0.54 -4.24
C VAL A 28 -1.64 -0.33 -3.02
N THR A 29 -0.63 -1.08 -2.59
CA THR A 29 -0.67 -1.85 -1.35
C THR A 29 0.29 -1.21 -0.35
N GLY A 30 -0.24 -0.64 0.72
CA GLY A 30 0.55 -0.23 1.89
C GLY A 30 0.64 -1.36 2.91
N VAL A 31 1.80 -1.57 3.50
CA VAL A 31 2.03 -2.61 4.51
C VAL A 31 2.61 -2.00 5.77
N ASP A 32 2.01 -2.29 6.92
CA ASP A 32 2.55 -1.93 8.23
C ASP A 32 2.26 -3.03 9.25
N ILE A 33 3.10 -3.15 10.28
CA ILE A 33 2.89 -4.13 11.36
C ILE A 33 1.83 -3.67 12.36
N SER A 34 1.50 -2.38 12.37
CA SER A 34 0.51 -1.80 13.28
C SER A 34 -0.88 -1.82 12.66
N ALA A 35 -1.80 -2.60 13.25
CA ALA A 35 -3.23 -2.58 12.92
C ALA A 35 -3.80 -1.15 12.97
N PHE A 36 -3.47 -0.40 14.04
CA PHE A 36 -3.90 0.98 14.22
C PHE A 36 -3.44 1.90 13.09
N ALA A 37 -2.18 1.76 12.65
CA ALA A 37 -1.65 2.56 11.55
C ALA A 37 -2.37 2.23 10.23
N CYS A 38 -2.63 0.94 9.96
CA CYS A 38 -3.38 0.48 8.79
C CYS A 38 -4.83 0.98 8.78
N GLU A 39 -5.52 0.94 9.93
CA GLU A 39 -6.88 1.48 10.07
C GLU A 39 -6.91 2.99 9.79
N PHE A 40 -5.95 3.73 10.38
CA PHE A 40 -5.84 5.17 10.17
C PHE A 40 -5.50 5.53 8.71
N ALA A 41 -4.61 4.76 8.08
CA ALA A 41 -4.27 4.91 6.67
C ALA A 41 -5.46 4.60 5.75
N THR A 42 -6.27 3.59 6.09
CA THR A 42 -7.50 3.23 5.37
C THR A 42 -8.52 4.36 5.43
N GLU A 43 -8.72 4.98 6.60
CA GLU A 43 -9.57 6.16 6.71
C GLU A 43 -9.02 7.34 5.91
N ASN A 44 -7.69 7.55 5.88
CA ASN A 44 -7.08 8.56 5.03
C ASN A 44 -7.35 8.29 3.53
N ALA A 45 -7.33 7.03 3.08
CA ALA A 45 -7.69 6.68 1.71
C ALA A 45 -9.15 7.06 1.40
N ARG A 46 -10.08 6.73 2.32
CA ARG A 46 -11.50 7.08 2.18
C ARG A 46 -11.73 8.59 2.15
N LEU A 47 -11.06 9.35 3.03
CA LEU A 47 -11.15 10.81 3.08
C LEU A 47 -10.65 11.47 1.79
N ASN A 48 -9.75 10.81 1.05
CA ASN A 48 -9.22 11.28 -0.22
C ASN A 48 -9.92 10.68 -1.45
N GLY A 49 -10.96 9.84 -1.27
CA GLY A 49 -11.65 9.16 -2.38
C GLY A 49 -10.79 8.12 -3.10
N LEU A 50 -9.80 7.54 -2.41
CA LEU A 50 -8.81 6.59 -2.93
C LEU A 50 -9.05 5.15 -2.46
N GLU A 51 -10.14 4.88 -1.73
CA GLU A 51 -10.44 3.59 -1.11
C GLU A 51 -10.57 2.42 -2.10
N ASN A 52 -10.80 2.71 -3.39
CA ASN A 52 -10.90 1.71 -4.45
C ASN A 52 -9.54 1.38 -5.11
N VAL A 53 -8.48 2.15 -4.81
CA VAL A 53 -7.16 2.01 -5.46
C VAL A 53 -6.01 1.89 -4.47
N VAL A 54 -6.17 2.35 -3.22
CA VAL A 54 -5.17 2.24 -2.15
C VAL A 54 -5.72 1.34 -1.04
N HIS A 55 -4.99 0.27 -0.75
CA HIS A 55 -5.34 -0.72 0.27
C HIS A 55 -4.20 -0.90 1.26
N PHE A 56 -4.54 -1.13 2.53
CA PHE A 56 -3.57 -1.31 3.61
C PHE A 56 -3.70 -2.70 4.21
N VAL A 57 -2.55 -3.34 4.45
CA VAL A 57 -2.45 -4.69 5.00
C VAL A 57 -1.63 -4.65 6.28
N GLU A 58 -2.20 -5.14 7.38
CA GLU A 58 -1.46 -5.41 8.60
C GLU A 58 -0.58 -6.65 8.41
N ALA A 59 0.73 -6.46 8.29
CA ALA A 59 1.69 -7.55 8.19
C ALA A 59 3.10 -7.10 8.57
N ASN A 60 3.93 -8.06 8.96
CA ASN A 60 5.36 -7.85 8.93
C ASN A 60 5.82 -7.76 7.46
N ALA A 61 6.38 -6.61 7.07
CA ALA A 61 6.76 -6.36 5.69
C ALA A 61 7.80 -7.37 5.15
N PHE A 62 8.72 -7.87 5.98
CA PHE A 62 9.71 -8.85 5.52
C PHE A 62 9.08 -10.21 5.23
N ASP A 63 8.14 -10.65 6.07
CA ASP A 63 7.42 -11.91 5.86
C ASP A 63 6.58 -11.84 4.58
N LEU A 64 5.86 -10.73 4.39
CA LEU A 64 5.09 -10.47 3.19
C LEU A 64 5.99 -10.42 1.94
N LEU A 65 7.12 -9.71 1.99
CA LEU A 65 8.06 -9.66 0.87
C LEU A 65 8.62 -11.04 0.52
N ALA A 66 8.95 -11.86 1.52
CA ALA A 66 9.44 -13.22 1.30
C ALA A 66 8.37 -14.11 0.66
N GLU A 67 7.12 -14.01 1.10
CA GLU A 67 5.99 -14.74 0.51
C GLU A 67 5.72 -14.30 -0.94
N GLN A 68 5.57 -12.99 -1.17
CA GLN A 68 5.28 -12.41 -2.48
C GLN A 68 6.39 -12.71 -3.48
N SER A 69 7.66 -12.68 -3.04
CA SER A 69 8.80 -13.08 -3.86
C SER A 69 8.76 -14.56 -4.24
N ARG A 70 8.38 -15.46 -3.32
CA ARG A 70 8.21 -16.90 -3.64
C ARG A 70 7.05 -17.14 -4.59
N ALA A 71 5.97 -16.38 -4.44
CA ALA A 71 4.80 -16.41 -5.34
C ALA A 71 5.07 -15.77 -6.71
N GLY A 72 6.22 -15.13 -6.91
CA GLY A 72 6.60 -14.50 -8.17
C GLY A 72 5.88 -13.18 -8.46
N VAL A 73 5.26 -12.56 -7.44
CA VAL A 73 4.56 -11.29 -7.59
C VAL A 73 5.56 -10.18 -7.92
N LYS A 74 5.15 -9.27 -8.81
CA LYS A 74 5.95 -8.13 -9.26
C LYS A 74 5.16 -6.84 -9.08
N TYR A 75 5.85 -5.82 -8.60
CA TYR A 75 5.37 -4.46 -8.51
C TYR A 75 6.19 -3.59 -9.46
N ASP A 76 5.57 -2.58 -10.06
CA ASP A 76 6.27 -1.62 -10.92
C ASP A 76 7.07 -0.60 -10.11
N VAL A 77 6.70 -0.39 -8.85
CA VAL A 77 7.37 0.49 -7.86
C VAL A 77 7.25 -0.14 -6.48
N VAL A 78 8.36 -0.10 -5.73
CA VAL A 78 8.46 -0.44 -4.29
C VAL A 78 9.15 0.72 -3.60
#